data_AF-A0A7Z2QS11-F1
#
_entry.id   AF-A0A7Z2QS11-F1
#
_cell.length_a   1.000
_cell.length_b   1.000
_cell.length_c   1.000
_cell.angle_alpha   90.00
_cell.angle_beta   90.00
_cell.angle_gamma   90.00
#
_symmetry.space_group_name_H-M   'P 1'
#
loop_
_entity.id
_entity.type
_entity.pdbx_description
1 polymer ?
#
loop_
_entity_poly.entity_id
_entity_poly.type
_entity_poly.pdbx_seq_one_letter_code
_entity_poly.pdbx_strand_id
1 'polypeptide(L)'
;MNKFIFLYLLSSFLFVHASDSVVVQSKGCVMEVNESPGVLFFKTDDDISFVKYKYKDGRTENVQMNCVAMSFPDAVASGFVQEADGLKIGTGMQPLSKASRVSGVNWFGWEGIYYSNSYCFTAVLEAGTDHVFMIDACGDEEDVKTTRKRMLSLLKGSKTYHVEYEGG
;
A
#
# COMPACT_ATOMS: atom_id res chain seq x y z
N MET A 1 8.72 66.22 -12.66
CA MET A 1 7.52 65.43 -13.03
C MET A 1 8.00 64.18 -13.76
N ASN A 2 8.25 63.09 -13.03
CA ASN A 2 8.72 61.81 -13.58
C ASN A 2 7.81 60.68 -13.09
N LYS A 3 7.36 59.86 -14.04
CA LYS A 3 6.53 58.66 -13.90
C LYS A 3 7.38 57.45 -13.44
N PHE A 4 6.69 56.33 -13.20
CA PHE A 4 7.13 54.93 -12.98
C PHE A 4 7.07 54.46 -11.51
N ILE A 5 5.95 53.83 -11.11
CA ILE A 5 5.65 52.38 -11.13
C ILE A 5 6.51 51.60 -10.14
N PHE A 6 5.90 51.14 -9.03
CA PHE A 6 6.28 49.89 -8.37
C PHE A 6 5.04 49.31 -7.66
N LEU A 7 4.21 48.66 -8.45
CA LEU A 7 3.01 47.94 -8.01
C LEU A 7 3.28 46.45 -8.22
N TYR A 8 4.15 45.87 -7.40
CA TYR A 8 4.42 44.43 -7.37
C TYR A 8 4.92 44.03 -5.97
N LEU A 9 3.99 43.88 -5.03
CA LEU A 9 4.22 43.18 -3.76
C LEU A 9 2.95 42.40 -3.39
N LEU A 10 2.53 41.54 -4.32
CA LEU A 10 1.78 40.33 -3.99
C LEU A 10 2.57 39.14 -4.56
N SER A 11 3.78 38.92 -4.02
CA SER A 11 4.37 37.59 -4.08
C SER A 11 3.62 36.76 -3.03
N SER A 12 2.45 36.27 -3.43
CA SER A 12 1.79 35.17 -2.74
C SER A 12 2.85 34.11 -2.49
N PHE A 13 3.16 33.89 -1.22
CA PHE A 13 3.90 32.74 -0.73
C PHE A 13 3.06 31.51 -1.06
N LEU A 14 3.12 31.07 -2.32
CA LEU A 14 2.80 29.70 -2.69
C LEU A 14 3.99 28.87 -2.19
N PHE A 15 4.00 28.61 -0.88
CA PHE A 15 4.60 27.39 -0.38
C PHE A 15 3.79 26.25 -0.98
N VAL A 16 4.11 25.88 -2.22
CA VAL A 16 3.85 24.54 -2.70
C VAL A 16 4.68 23.65 -1.80
N HIS A 17 4.06 23.15 -0.72
CA HIS A 17 4.57 21.98 -0.05
C HIS A 17 4.52 20.87 -1.10
N ALA A 18 5.61 20.71 -1.85
CA ALA A 18 5.91 19.43 -2.44
C ALA A 18 6.00 18.49 -1.23
N SER A 19 4.90 17.81 -0.93
CA SER A 19 4.95 16.68 -0.01
C SER A 19 5.85 15.69 -0.72
N ASP A 20 7.07 15.52 -0.21
CA ASP A 20 8.01 14.58 -0.80
C ASP A 20 7.37 13.19 -0.74
N SER A 21 6.89 12.72 -1.88
CA SER A 21 6.31 11.39 -2.01
C SER A 21 7.46 10.40 -2.10
N VAL A 22 7.39 9.33 -1.29
CA VAL A 22 8.33 8.22 -1.40
C VAL A 22 7.79 7.26 -2.45
N VAL A 23 8.66 6.83 -3.38
CA VAL A 23 8.32 5.88 -4.44
C VAL A 23 8.79 4.49 -4.03
N VAL A 24 7.88 3.52 -4.00
CA VAL A 24 8.16 2.11 -3.74
C VAL A 24 7.97 1.34 -5.04
N GLN A 25 8.98 0.59 -5.47
CA GLN A 25 8.92 -0.17 -6.73
C GLN A 25 9.23 -1.65 -6.49
N SER A 26 8.37 -2.53 -6.98
CA SER A 26 8.53 -3.98 -6.90
C SER A 26 8.20 -4.55 -8.27
N LYS A 27 9.18 -5.14 -8.97
CA LYS A 27 9.00 -5.81 -10.27
C LYS A 27 8.01 -5.12 -11.24
N GLY A 28 8.17 -3.82 -11.47
CA GLY A 28 7.32 -3.03 -12.39
C GLY A 28 6.08 -2.38 -11.75
N CYS A 29 5.57 -2.89 -10.63
CA CYS A 29 4.56 -2.15 -9.86
C CYS A 29 5.21 -1.00 -9.09
N VAL A 30 4.57 0.17 -9.12
CA VAL A 30 4.98 1.37 -8.40
C VAL A 30 3.87 1.80 -7.44
N MET A 31 4.28 2.20 -6.23
CA MET A 31 3.42 2.81 -5.23
C MET A 31 4.03 4.13 -4.77
N GLU A 32 3.31 5.22 -4.99
CA GLU A 32 3.65 6.54 -4.45
C GLU A 32 2.96 6.71 -3.10
N VAL A 33 3.75 6.82 -2.03
CA VAL A 33 3.22 7.01 -0.67
C VAL A 33 3.66 8.37 -0.13
N ASN A 34 2.79 8.98 0.67
CA ASN A 34 3.20 10.16 1.43
C ASN A 34 4.22 9.75 2.50
N GLU A 35 5.21 10.60 2.76
CA GLU A 35 6.14 10.40 3.86
C GLU A 35 5.37 10.15 5.17
N SER A 36 5.80 9.14 5.94
CA SER A 36 5.16 8.76 7.19
C SER A 36 6.19 8.45 8.27
N PRO A 37 6.09 9.07 9.47
CA PRO A 37 7.04 8.83 10.54
C PRO A 37 7.09 7.36 10.97
N GLY A 38 8.32 6.83 11.11
CA GLY A 38 8.57 5.46 11.58
C GLY A 38 8.42 4.38 10.52
N VAL A 39 8.26 4.78 9.26
CA VAL A 39 8.18 3.89 8.10
C VAL A 39 9.36 4.20 7.18
N LEU A 40 10.10 3.16 6.80
CA LEU A 40 11.18 3.27 5.82
C LEU A 40 10.95 2.24 4.72
N PHE A 41 11.29 2.61 3.49
CA PHE A 41 11.16 1.73 2.33
C PHE A 41 12.55 1.37 1.83
N PHE A 42 12.75 0.10 1.51
CA PHE A 42 13.97 -0.37 0.89
C PHE A 42 13.66 -1.52 -0.07
N LYS A 43 14.55 -1.75 -1.02
CA LYS A 43 14.46 -2.88 -1.96
C LYS A 43 15.70 -3.75 -1.88
N THR A 44 15.54 -5.00 -2.29
CA THR A 44 16.64 -5.95 -2.48
C THR A 44 17.13 -5.91 -3.92
N ASP A 45 18.24 -6.60 -4.20
CA ASP A 45 18.81 -6.73 -5.55
C ASP A 45 17.87 -7.48 -6.52
N ASP A 46 16.93 -8.29 -5.99
CA ASP A 46 15.90 -9.00 -6.78
C ASP A 46 14.63 -8.15 -7.04
N ASP A 47 14.72 -6.83 -6.83
CA ASP A 47 13.62 -5.87 -6.92
C ASP A 47 12.40 -6.22 -6.04
N ILE A 48 12.63 -6.92 -4.93
CA ILE A 48 11.62 -7.11 -3.88
C ILE A 48 11.65 -5.90 -2.95
N SER A 49 10.50 -5.23 -2.81
CA SER A 49 10.34 -4.10 -1.90
C SER A 49 9.86 -4.52 -0.52
N PHE A 50 10.37 -3.83 0.49
CA PHE A 50 10.02 -4.01 1.89
C PHE A 50 9.66 -2.66 2.53
N VAL A 51 8.65 -2.72 3.39
CA VAL A 51 8.30 -1.65 4.32
C VAL A 51 8.87 -2.02 5.68
N LYS A 52 9.91 -1.31 6.11
CA LYS A 52 10.43 -1.41 7.47
C LYS A 52 9.58 -0.54 8.38
N TYR A 53 8.89 -1.19 9.31
CA TYR A 53 8.13 -0.54 10.36
C TYR A 53 8.89 -0.61 11.69
N LYS A 54 9.00 0.52 12.39
CA LYS A 54 9.55 0.58 13.76
C LYS A 54 8.41 0.77 14.77
N TYR A 55 8.24 -0.22 15.65
CA TYR A 55 7.28 -0.14 16.74
C TYR A 55 7.70 0.88 17.79
N LYS A 56 6.74 1.31 18.62
CA LYS A 56 6.98 2.26 19.72
C LYS A 56 7.94 1.70 20.78
N ASP A 57 7.96 0.39 20.97
CA ASP A 57 8.83 -0.32 21.90
C ASP A 57 10.27 -0.52 21.37
N GLY A 58 10.54 -0.08 20.13
CA GLY A 58 11.85 -0.15 19.50
C GLY A 58 12.07 -1.37 18.61
N ARG A 59 11.18 -2.38 18.63
CA ARG A 59 11.23 -3.51 17.70
C ARG A 59 11.05 -3.03 16.26
N THR A 60 11.49 -3.83 15.30
CA THR A 60 11.30 -3.56 13.87
C THR A 60 10.79 -4.78 13.14
N GLU A 61 9.89 -4.57 12.20
CA GLU A 61 9.37 -5.59 11.28
C GLU A 61 9.59 -5.14 9.84
N ASN A 62 9.94 -6.09 8.96
CA ASN A 62 10.00 -5.86 7.53
C ASN A 62 8.77 -6.52 6.90
N VAL A 63 7.86 -5.71 6.39
CA VAL A 63 6.68 -6.18 5.67
C VAL A 63 7.01 -6.23 4.18
N GLN A 64 6.97 -7.42 3.59
CA GLN A 64 7.24 -7.59 2.17
C GLN A 64 6.05 -7.07 1.33
N MET A 65 6.36 -6.38 0.24
CA MET A 65 5.39 -5.95 -0.77
C MET A 65 5.72 -6.59 -2.11
N ASN A 66 4.85 -7.49 -2.55
CA ASN A 66 5.05 -8.24 -3.78
C ASN A 66 4.22 -7.65 -4.91
N CYS A 67 4.84 -7.41 -6.05
CA CYS A 67 4.14 -7.24 -7.31
C CYS A 67 3.95 -8.61 -7.95
N VAL A 68 2.72 -8.91 -8.36
CA VAL A 68 2.37 -10.16 -9.04
C VAL A 68 1.72 -9.81 -10.38
N ALA A 69 2.25 -10.38 -11.46
CA ALA A 69 1.69 -10.27 -12.81
C ALA A 69 0.43 -11.16 -12.90
N MET A 70 -0.69 -10.61 -12.49
CA MET A 70 -2.03 -11.18 -12.62
C MET A 70 -3.09 -10.08 -12.59
N SER A 71 -4.23 -10.33 -13.24
CA SER A 71 -5.35 -9.37 -13.19
C SER A 71 -5.92 -9.27 -11.77
N PHE A 72 -6.44 -8.09 -11.41
CA PHE A 72 -7.08 -7.90 -10.12
C PHE A 72 -8.25 -8.87 -9.87
N PRO A 73 -9.15 -9.15 -10.83
CA PRO A 73 -10.19 -10.16 -10.67
C PRO A 73 -9.65 -11.56 -10.37
N ASP A 74 -8.57 -11.98 -11.04
CA ASP A 74 -7.96 -13.30 -10.81
C ASP A 74 -7.32 -13.38 -9.43
N ALA A 75 -6.64 -12.31 -9.01
CA ALA A 75 -6.06 -12.22 -7.66
C ALA A 75 -7.14 -12.35 -6.59
N VAL A 76 -8.26 -11.64 -6.76
CA VAL A 76 -9.41 -11.74 -5.84
C VAL A 76 -10.01 -13.14 -5.85
N ALA A 77 -10.23 -13.74 -7.03
CA ALA A 77 -10.79 -15.09 -7.13
C ALA A 77 -9.89 -16.16 -6.49
N SER A 78 -8.57 -15.94 -6.46
CA SER A 78 -7.62 -16.88 -5.86
C SER A 78 -7.56 -16.78 -4.32
N GLY A 79 -7.67 -15.57 -3.78
CA GLY A 79 -7.51 -15.31 -2.35
C GLY A 79 -8.83 -15.27 -1.57
N PHE A 80 -9.95 -15.08 -2.26
CA PHE A 80 -11.23 -14.73 -1.66
C PHE A 80 -12.40 -15.54 -2.23
N VAL A 81 -13.40 -15.82 -1.39
CA VAL A 81 -14.61 -16.56 -1.76
C VAL A 81 -15.82 -15.66 -1.57
N GLN A 82 -16.67 -15.57 -2.59
CA GLN A 82 -17.93 -14.84 -2.52
C GLN A 82 -18.99 -15.71 -1.82
N GLU A 83 -19.45 -15.27 -0.64
CA GLU A 83 -20.55 -15.89 0.10
C GLU A 83 -21.80 -14.99 0.07
N ALA A 84 -22.92 -15.52 0.58
CA ALA A 84 -24.20 -14.82 0.62
C ALA A 84 -24.17 -13.54 1.48
N ASP A 85 -23.30 -13.47 2.49
CA ASP A 85 -23.13 -12.32 3.40
C ASP A 85 -21.96 -11.41 3.02
N GLY A 86 -21.30 -11.68 1.89
CA GLY A 86 -20.20 -10.89 1.35
C GLY A 86 -18.95 -11.71 1.00
N LEU A 87 -17.87 -11.02 0.69
CA LEU A 87 -16.60 -11.65 0.34
C LEU A 87 -15.85 -12.12 1.61
N LYS A 88 -15.29 -13.33 1.56
CA LYS A 88 -14.50 -13.97 2.61
C LYS A 88 -13.10 -14.33 2.12
N ILE A 89 -12.19 -14.68 3.03
CA ILE A 89 -10.91 -15.32 2.67
C ILE A 89 -11.17 -16.77 2.25
N GLY A 90 -10.62 -17.19 1.11
CA GLY A 90 -10.99 -18.44 0.42
C GLY A 90 -10.39 -19.73 0.98
N THR A 91 -9.36 -19.64 1.82
CA THR A 91 -8.78 -20.80 2.51
C THR A 91 -9.62 -21.13 3.73
N GLY A 92 -10.11 -22.38 3.88
CA GLY A 92 -11.07 -22.86 4.90
C GLY A 92 -10.80 -22.51 6.37
N MET A 93 -10.92 -21.22 6.70
CA MET A 93 -10.44 -20.60 7.93
C MET A 93 -11.61 -19.94 8.65
N GLN A 94 -11.89 -20.41 9.86
CA GLN A 94 -12.86 -19.84 10.79
C GLN A 94 -12.16 -19.08 11.94
N PRO A 95 -12.82 -18.12 12.62
CA PRO A 95 -14.18 -17.59 12.40
C PRO A 95 -14.22 -16.11 11.95
N LEU A 96 -13.09 -15.48 11.62
CA LEU A 96 -13.01 -14.03 11.35
C LEU A 96 -12.66 -13.63 9.90
N SER A 97 -12.90 -14.54 8.94
CA SER A 97 -12.50 -14.44 7.53
C SER A 97 -13.25 -13.40 6.68
N LYS A 98 -13.75 -12.30 7.24
CA LYS A 98 -14.46 -11.29 6.45
C LYS A 98 -13.48 -10.41 5.68
N ALA A 99 -13.70 -10.29 4.38
CA ALA A 99 -12.95 -9.36 3.54
C ALA A 99 -13.62 -7.98 3.51
N SER A 100 -12.82 -6.93 3.39
CA SER A 100 -13.28 -5.55 3.30
C SER A 100 -12.63 -4.87 2.10
N ARG A 101 -13.44 -4.08 1.38
CA ARG A 101 -12.92 -3.27 0.28
C ARG A 101 -12.10 -2.12 0.84
N VAL A 102 -10.96 -1.88 0.22
CA VAL A 102 -10.06 -0.76 0.50
C VAL A 102 -9.75 -0.02 -0.79
N SER A 103 -9.37 1.25 -0.68
CA SER A 103 -9.01 2.08 -1.83
C SER A 103 -8.14 3.25 -1.39
N GLY A 104 -7.41 3.81 -2.34
CA GLY A 104 -6.68 5.07 -2.21
C GLY A 104 -7.01 6.01 -3.34
N VAL A 105 -6.07 6.90 -3.67
CA VAL A 105 -6.32 7.99 -4.63
C VAL A 105 -6.59 7.46 -6.04
N ASN A 106 -5.80 6.49 -6.49
CA ASN A 106 -5.87 5.92 -7.85
C ASN A 106 -5.83 4.38 -7.85
N TRP A 107 -6.36 3.75 -6.79
CA TRP A 107 -6.33 2.30 -6.68
C TRP A 107 -7.50 1.77 -5.84
N PHE A 108 -7.88 0.52 -6.07
CA PHE A 108 -8.80 -0.21 -5.20
C PHE A 108 -8.27 -1.62 -4.91
N GLY A 109 -8.78 -2.21 -3.84
CA GLY A 109 -8.30 -3.48 -3.34
C GLY A 109 -9.25 -4.15 -2.37
N TRP A 110 -8.83 -5.32 -1.90
CA TRP A 110 -9.47 -6.07 -0.84
C TRP A 110 -8.45 -6.42 0.22
N GLU A 111 -8.87 -6.35 1.48
CA GLU A 111 -8.14 -6.92 2.60
C GLU A 111 -8.96 -8.00 3.28
N GLY A 112 -8.31 -8.90 4.00
CA GLY A 112 -8.99 -9.73 4.98
C GLY A 112 -8.06 -10.20 6.08
N ILE A 113 -8.69 -10.72 7.13
CA ILE A 113 -8.05 -11.19 8.35
C ILE A 113 -8.48 -12.63 8.56
N TYR A 114 -7.56 -13.49 8.97
CA TYR A 114 -7.87 -14.89 9.22
C TYR A 114 -6.93 -15.47 10.28
N TYR A 115 -7.23 -16.69 10.73
CA TYR A 115 -6.35 -17.45 11.61
C TYR A 115 -5.86 -18.70 10.89
N SER A 116 -4.54 -18.90 10.92
CA SER A 116 -3.85 -20.06 10.35
C SER A 116 -2.71 -20.48 11.28
N ASN A 117 -3.05 -21.05 12.43
CA ASN A 117 -2.13 -21.24 13.58
C ASN A 117 -1.53 -19.95 14.18
N SER A 118 -1.68 -18.81 13.51
CA SER A 118 -1.37 -17.44 13.95
C SER A 118 -2.44 -16.47 13.44
N TYR A 119 -2.44 -15.23 13.95
CA TYR A 119 -3.27 -14.16 13.38
C TYR A 119 -2.64 -13.68 12.08
N CYS A 120 -3.43 -13.56 11.01
CA CYS A 120 -2.93 -13.17 9.70
C CYS A 120 -3.77 -12.06 9.08
N PHE A 121 -3.09 -11.23 8.29
CA PHE A 121 -3.66 -10.18 7.44
C PHE A 121 -3.15 -10.39 6.01
N THR A 122 -4.06 -10.28 5.05
CA THR A 122 -3.75 -10.24 3.62
C THR A 122 -4.40 -9.03 2.97
N ALA A 123 -3.73 -8.41 2.01
CA ALA A 123 -4.31 -7.38 1.16
C ALA A 123 -3.82 -7.51 -0.28
N VAL A 124 -4.75 -7.32 -1.22
CA VAL A 124 -4.51 -7.28 -2.66
C VAL A 124 -4.97 -5.93 -3.18
N LEU A 125 -4.09 -5.21 -3.88
CA LEU A 125 -4.34 -3.88 -4.42
C LEU A 125 -4.08 -3.89 -5.92
N GLU A 126 -4.99 -3.33 -6.71
CA GLU A 126 -4.78 -3.18 -8.15
C GLU A 126 -3.59 -2.25 -8.43
N ALA A 127 -2.76 -2.62 -9.39
CA ALA A 127 -1.64 -1.81 -9.86
C ALA A 127 -1.56 -1.90 -11.39
N GLY A 128 -2.56 -1.38 -12.10
CA GLY A 128 -2.69 -1.55 -13.55
C GLY A 128 -3.62 -2.71 -13.93
N THR A 129 -3.66 -3.08 -15.21
CA THR A 129 -4.66 -4.02 -15.75
C THR A 129 -4.38 -5.48 -15.40
N ASP A 130 -3.11 -5.84 -15.28
CA ASP A 130 -2.59 -7.21 -15.22
C ASP A 130 -1.54 -7.37 -14.12
N HIS A 131 -1.49 -6.43 -13.18
CA HIS A 131 -0.57 -6.45 -12.06
C HIS A 131 -1.27 -6.03 -10.76
N VAL A 132 -0.87 -6.67 -9.65
CA VAL A 132 -1.37 -6.36 -8.30
C VAL A 132 -0.22 -6.27 -7.30
N PHE A 133 -0.41 -5.44 -6.27
CA PHE A 133 0.36 -5.53 -5.04
C PHE A 133 -0.29 -6.51 -4.07
N MET A 134 0.50 -7.43 -3.52
CA MET A 134 0.11 -8.31 -2.42
C MET A 134 0.92 -8.02 -1.17
N ILE A 135 0.23 -7.99 -0.03
CA ILE A 135 0.80 -7.78 1.30
C ILE A 135 0.25 -8.86 2.22
N ASP A 136 1.13 -9.64 2.81
CA ASP A 136 0.79 -10.69 3.75
C ASP A 136 1.62 -10.54 5.04
N ALA A 137 0.98 -10.65 6.19
CA ALA A 137 1.64 -10.64 7.49
C ALA A 137 0.93 -11.60 8.45
N CYS A 138 1.70 -12.43 9.14
CA CYS A 138 1.21 -13.41 10.11
C CYS A 138 2.08 -13.37 11.37
N GLY A 139 1.45 -13.50 12.54
CA GLY A 139 2.16 -13.49 13.81
C GLY A 139 1.24 -13.30 15.02
N ASP A 140 1.77 -12.65 16.05
CA ASP A 140 1.02 -12.26 17.23
C ASP A 140 -0.10 -11.28 16.87
N GLU A 141 -1.27 -11.48 17.45
CA GLU A 141 -2.49 -10.72 17.09
C GLU A 141 -2.32 -9.21 17.28
N GLU A 142 -1.66 -8.77 18.36
CA GLU A 142 -1.45 -7.35 18.63
C GLU A 142 -0.52 -6.69 17.59
N ASP A 143 0.55 -7.39 17.23
CA ASP A 143 1.53 -6.92 16.26
C ASP A 143 0.91 -6.84 14.87
N VAL A 144 0.19 -7.88 14.43
CA VAL A 144 -0.46 -7.88 13.11
C VAL A 144 -1.57 -6.84 13.05
N LYS A 145 -2.35 -6.64 14.11
CA LYS A 145 -3.34 -5.53 14.18
C LYS A 145 -2.67 -4.17 14.03
N THR A 146 -1.52 -3.98 14.66
CA THR A 146 -0.74 -2.74 14.59
C THR A 146 -0.19 -2.52 13.18
N THR A 147 0.49 -3.53 12.62
CA THR A 147 1.08 -3.49 11.29
C THR A 147 0.01 -3.28 10.22
N ARG A 148 -1.11 -4.03 10.26
CA ARG A 148 -2.26 -3.82 9.39
C ARG A 148 -2.75 -2.37 9.42
N LYS A 149 -3.04 -1.83 10.61
CA LYS A 149 -3.56 -0.46 10.74
C LYS A 149 -2.61 0.56 10.14
N ARG A 150 -1.30 0.38 10.30
CA ARG A 150 -0.28 1.25 9.73
C ARG A 150 -0.22 1.11 8.21
N MET A 151 -0.11 -0.10 7.69
CA MET A 151 -0.07 -0.34 6.25
C MET A 151 -1.30 0.24 5.55
N LEU A 152 -2.52 -0.06 6.02
CA LEU A 152 -3.74 0.50 5.43
C LEU A 152 -3.79 2.03 5.50
N SER A 153 -3.26 2.63 6.57
CA SER A 153 -3.18 4.09 6.68
C SER A 153 -2.23 4.70 5.65
N LEU A 154 -1.09 4.05 5.38
CA LEU A 154 -0.15 4.46 4.34
C LEU A 154 -0.78 4.35 2.96
N LEU A 155 -1.43 3.22 2.70
CA LEU A 155 -2.03 2.89 1.41
C LEU A 155 -3.22 3.77 1.05
N LYS A 156 -4.04 4.19 2.02
CA LYS A 156 -5.19 5.09 1.75
C LYS A 156 -4.78 6.40 1.08
N GLY A 157 -3.58 6.89 1.36
CA GLY A 157 -3.02 8.10 0.74
C GLY A 157 -2.19 7.85 -0.51
N SER A 158 -2.04 6.59 -0.93
CA SER A 158 -1.12 6.22 -2.01
C SER A 158 -1.79 6.21 -3.38
N LYS A 159 -0.95 6.24 -4.41
CA LYS A 159 -1.29 5.85 -5.78
C LYS A 159 -0.54 4.57 -6.11
N THR A 160 -1.15 3.66 -6.84
CA THR A 160 -0.47 2.49 -7.38
C THR A 160 -0.68 2.43 -8.88
N TYR A 161 0.33 1.95 -9.60
CA TYR A 161 0.28 1.74 -11.04
C TYR A 161 1.38 0.76 -11.45
N HIS A 162 1.23 0.16 -12.62
CA HIS A 162 2.29 -0.61 -13.26
C HIS A 162 3.04 0.29 -14.25
N VAL A 163 4.36 0.13 -14.31
CA VAL A 163 5.21 0.75 -15.32
C VAL A 163 5.82 -0.38 -16.14
N GLU A 164 5.48 -0.42 -17.42
CA GLU A 164 6.14 -1.31 -18.37
C GLU A 164 7.62 -0.92 -18.46
N TYR A 165 8.50 -1.88 -18.16
CA TYR A 165 9.92 -1.71 -18.42
C TYR A 165 10.13 -1.78 -19.94
N GLU A 166 10.20 -0.61 -20.59
CA GLU A 166 10.80 -0.51 -21.92
C GLU A 166 12.31 -0.72 -21.74
N GLY A 167 12.75 -1.98 -21.80
CA GLY A 167 14.16 -2.31 -21.83
C GLY A 167 14.82 -1.72 -23.08
N GLY A 168 15.79 -0.83 -22.87
CA GLY A 168 16.74 -0.40 -23.90
C GLY A 168 17.89 -1.37 -24.09
#